data_AF-A0A6M0HW00-F1
#
_entry.id   AF-A0A6M0HW00-F1
#
_cell.length_a   1.000
_cell.length_b   1.000
_cell.length_c   1.000
_cell.angle_alpha   90.00
_cell.angle_beta   90.00
_cell.angle_gamma   90.00
#
_symmetry.space_group_name_H-M   'P 1'
#
loop_
_entity.id
_entity.type
_entity.pdbx_description
1 polymer ?
#
loop_
_entity_poly.entity_id
_entity_poly.type
_entity_poly.pdbx_seq_one_letter_code
_entity_poly.pdbx_strand_id
1 'polypeptide(L)'
;MFWAGLVFQALPLSAQAVKPAATKARLPADAAACLRRMIDCAHWTGEVAYDAPRGREIAAAVERLRCDAVAADEASLRRRYRRDPAVSKAFERASAGGG
;
A
#
# COMPACT_ATOMS: atom_id res chain seq x y z
N MET A 1 16.04 40.25 53.87
CA MET A 1 15.93 38.79 54.05
C MET A 1 14.48 38.37 53.86
N PHE A 2 14.13 37.73 52.75
CA PHE A 2 13.09 36.70 52.67
C PHE A 2 13.33 35.90 51.38
N TRP A 3 13.96 34.75 51.56
CA TRP A 3 14.22 33.73 50.55
C TRP A 3 12.92 32.90 50.44
N ALA A 4 12.30 32.84 49.26
CA ALA A 4 11.17 31.95 49.01
C ALA A 4 11.55 31.02 47.85
N GLY A 5 11.94 29.80 48.22
CA GLY A 5 12.44 28.77 47.33
C GLY A 5 11.37 28.20 46.40
N LEU A 6 11.75 28.00 45.14
CA LEU A 6 11.00 27.19 44.19
C LEU A 6 11.18 25.71 44.53
N VAL A 7 10.10 25.06 44.96
CA VAL A 7 10.01 23.60 45.08
C VAL A 7 9.79 23.03 43.68
N PHE A 8 10.82 22.42 43.09
CA PHE A 8 10.70 21.60 41.90
C PHE A 8 9.98 20.30 42.27
N GLN A 9 8.73 20.13 41.85
CA GLN A 9 8.04 18.84 41.99
C GLN A 9 8.54 17.87 40.92
N ALA A 10 9.05 16.72 41.35
CA ALA A 10 9.43 15.62 40.48
C ALA A 10 8.17 14.87 40.01
N LEU A 11 7.92 14.87 38.70
CA LEU A 11 6.86 14.07 38.07
C LEU A 11 7.30 12.60 37.97
N PRO A 12 6.43 11.62 38.33
CA PRO A 12 6.75 10.21 38.21
C PRO A 12 6.84 9.80 36.73
N LEU A 13 7.97 9.22 36.36
CA LEU A 13 8.23 8.64 35.05
C LEU A 13 7.28 7.46 34.83
N SER A 14 6.12 7.72 34.22
CA SER A 14 5.19 6.66 33.83
C SER A 14 5.85 5.82 32.73
N ALA A 15 6.18 4.56 33.06
CA ALA A 15 6.71 3.60 32.10
C ALA A 15 5.65 3.30 31.05
N GLN A 16 5.77 3.92 29.88
CA GLN A 16 4.90 3.63 28.76
C GLN A 16 5.28 2.24 28.22
N ALA A 17 4.34 1.29 28.32
CA ALA A 17 4.50 -0.02 27.73
C ALA A 17 4.66 0.13 26.21
N VAL A 18 5.89 -0.06 25.72
CA VAL A 18 6.19 -0.05 24.29
C VAL A 18 5.54 -1.29 23.68
N LYS A 19 4.49 -1.09 22.88
CA LYS A 19 3.92 -2.17 22.06
C LYS A 19 5.02 -2.69 21.13
N PRO A 20 5.25 -4.02 21.04
CA PRO A 20 6.20 -4.55 20.09
C PRO A 20 5.81 -4.07 18.68
N ALA A 21 6.76 -3.44 17.99
CA ALA A 21 6.57 -3.08 16.60
C ALA A 21 6.35 -4.38 15.82
N ALA A 22 5.15 -4.57 15.26
CA ALA A 22 4.89 -5.67 14.36
C ALA A 22 5.92 -5.60 13.23
N THR A 23 6.76 -6.63 13.10
CA THR A 23 7.60 -6.81 11.93
C THR A 23 6.69 -6.77 10.71
N LYS A 24 6.95 -5.85 9.77
CA LYS A 24 6.17 -5.75 8.53
C LYS A 24 6.27 -7.10 7.83
N ALA A 25 5.25 -7.93 7.95
CA ALA A 25 5.17 -9.18 7.21
C ALA A 25 5.27 -8.84 5.72
N ARG A 26 6.32 -9.33 5.07
CA ARG A 26 6.53 -9.12 3.64
C ARG A 26 5.52 -9.97 2.90
N LEU A 27 4.76 -9.36 1.99
CA LEU A 27 3.78 -10.07 1.18
C LEU A 27 4.44 -11.18 0.36
N PRO A 28 3.71 -12.27 0.05
CA PRO A 28 4.09 -13.22 -0.98
C PRO A 28 4.45 -12.49 -2.29
N ALA A 29 5.45 -12.99 -3.00
CA ALA A 29 6.00 -12.31 -4.17
C ALA A 29 4.98 -12.12 -5.30
N ASP A 30 4.08 -13.08 -5.51
CA ASP A 30 3.02 -13.02 -6.51
C ASP A 30 1.93 -11.99 -6.15
N ALA A 31 1.53 -11.91 -4.87
CA ALA A 31 0.64 -10.89 -4.36
C ALA A 31 1.24 -9.48 -4.52
N ALA A 32 2.51 -9.31 -4.15
CA ALA A 32 3.23 -8.04 -4.32
C ALA A 32 3.37 -7.63 -5.79
N ALA A 33 3.67 -8.58 -6.68
CA ALA A 33 3.77 -8.34 -8.11
C ALA A 33 2.41 -7.95 -8.72
N CYS A 34 1.32 -8.62 -8.32
CA CYS A 34 -0.02 -8.26 -8.77
C CYS A 34 -0.41 -6.85 -8.34
N LEU A 35 -0.18 -6.49 -7.06
CA LEU A 35 -0.45 -5.14 -6.56
C LEU A 35 0.33 -4.06 -7.33
N ARG A 36 1.61 -4.30 -7.62
CA ARG A 36 2.41 -3.38 -8.44
C ARG A 36 1.78 -3.21 -9.83
N ARG A 37 1.41 -4.33 -10.46
CA ARG A 37 0.80 -4.31 -11.80
C ARG A 37 -0.56 -3.62 -11.83
N MET A 38 -1.38 -3.75 -10.78
CA MET A 38 -2.63 -3.00 -10.64
C MET A 38 -2.38 -1.49 -10.64
N ILE A 39 -1.39 -1.02 -9.87
CA ILE A 39 -1.01 0.41 -9.81
C ILE A 39 -0.52 0.90 -11.16
N ASP A 40 0.37 0.13 -11.80
CA ASP A 40 0.92 0.51 -13.10
C ASP A 40 -0.18 0.52 -14.18
N CYS A 41 -1.10 -0.44 -14.16
CA CYS A 41 -2.26 -0.44 -15.05
C CYS A 41 -3.15 0.78 -14.83
N ALA A 42 -3.51 1.09 -13.59
CA ALA A 42 -4.33 2.26 -13.26
C ALA A 42 -3.68 3.57 -13.74
N HIS A 43 -2.36 3.69 -13.59
CA HIS A 43 -1.60 4.81 -14.15
C HIS A 43 -1.77 4.88 -15.67
N TRP A 44 -1.38 3.85 -16.42
CA TRP A 44 -1.40 3.89 -17.89
C TRP A 44 -2.80 4.02 -18.48
N THR A 45 -3.82 3.39 -17.89
CA THR A 45 -5.20 3.50 -18.38
C THR A 45 -5.85 4.85 -18.06
N GLY A 46 -5.31 5.61 -17.11
CA GLY A 46 -5.76 6.96 -16.76
C GLY A 46 -5.07 8.07 -17.57
N GLU A 47 -4.05 7.74 -18.36
CA GLU A 47 -3.30 8.70 -19.17
C GLU A 47 -4.08 9.15 -20.42
N VAL A 48 -3.81 10.37 -20.87
CA VAL A 48 -4.43 10.94 -22.07
C VAL A 48 -3.52 10.77 -23.28
N ALA A 49 -4.04 10.18 -24.36
CA ALA A 49 -3.37 10.09 -25.65
C ALA A 49 -3.52 11.40 -26.44
N TYR A 50 -2.81 12.45 -26.01
CA TYR A 50 -2.91 13.78 -26.65
C TYR A 50 -2.32 13.82 -28.06
N ASP A 51 -1.50 12.83 -28.43
CA ASP A 51 -1.02 12.60 -29.78
C ASP A 51 -0.83 11.11 -30.08
N ALA A 52 -0.54 10.80 -31.36
CA ALA A 52 -0.38 9.42 -31.81
C ALA A 52 0.85 8.70 -31.21
N PRO A 53 2.04 9.34 -31.07
CA PRO A 53 3.16 8.75 -30.32
C PRO A 53 2.78 8.35 -28.90
N ARG A 54 2.16 9.24 -28.13
CA ARG A 54 1.74 8.98 -26.76
C ARG A 54 0.72 7.85 -26.69
N GLY A 55 -0.24 7.83 -27.62
CA GLY A 55 -1.22 6.73 -27.73
C GLY A 55 -0.55 5.36 -27.92
N ARG A 56 0.52 5.27 -28.72
CA ARG A 56 1.27 4.02 -28.91
C ARG A 56 2.03 3.60 -27.65
N GLU A 57 2.61 4.55 -26.91
CA GLU A 57 3.27 4.26 -25.63
C GLU A 57 2.29 3.68 -24.61
N ILE A 58 1.12 4.32 -24.47
CA ILE A 58 0.05 3.87 -23.57
C ILE A 58 -0.39 2.45 -23.95
N ALA A 59 -0.69 2.22 -25.24
CA ALA A 59 -1.13 0.92 -25.71
C ALA A 59 -0.08 -0.19 -25.45
N ALA A 60 1.19 0.08 -25.75
CA ALA A 60 2.27 -0.88 -25.52
C ALA A 60 2.47 -1.18 -24.02
N ALA A 61 2.30 -0.18 -23.15
CA ALA A 61 2.38 -0.39 -21.71
C ALA A 61 1.20 -1.23 -21.18
N VAL A 62 -0.03 -0.91 -21.60
CA VAL A 62 -1.25 -1.67 -21.24
C VAL A 62 -1.15 -3.13 -21.67
N GLU A 63 -0.67 -3.39 -22.89
CA GLU A 63 -0.46 -4.74 -23.41
C GLU A 63 0.63 -5.50 -22.63
N ARG A 64 1.81 -4.88 -22.46
CA ARG A 64 2.94 -5.49 -21.72
C ARG A 64 2.57 -5.81 -20.27
N LEU A 65 1.79 -4.95 -19.63
CA LEU A 65 1.29 -5.17 -18.26
C LEU A 65 0.11 -6.13 -18.21
N ARG A 66 -0.47 -6.54 -19.35
CA ARG A 66 -1.65 -7.41 -19.41
C ARG A 66 -2.79 -6.87 -18.54
N CYS A 67 -3.10 -5.58 -18.71
CA CYS A 67 -4.12 -4.93 -17.88
C CYS A 67 -5.54 -5.48 -18.10
N ASP A 68 -5.76 -6.18 -19.20
CA ASP A 68 -6.97 -6.96 -19.47
C ASP A 68 -7.14 -8.15 -18.51
N ALA A 69 -6.04 -8.73 -18.01
CA ALA A 69 -6.04 -9.89 -17.13
C ALA A 69 -5.90 -9.56 -15.63
N VAL A 70 -5.52 -8.32 -15.27
CA VAL A 70 -5.10 -7.97 -13.90
C VAL A 70 -6.19 -8.20 -12.85
N ALA A 71 -7.46 -7.97 -13.19
CA ALA A 71 -8.59 -8.20 -12.29
C ALA A 71 -8.84 -9.70 -12.02
N ALA A 72 -8.70 -10.55 -13.05
CA ALA A 72 -8.82 -11.99 -12.90
C ALA A 72 -7.68 -12.56 -12.04
N ASP A 73 -6.46 -12.03 -12.23
CA ASP A 73 -5.28 -12.40 -11.46
C ASP A 73 -5.42 -11.98 -9.98
N GLU A 74 -5.91 -10.76 -9.70
CA GLU A 74 -6.26 -10.33 -8.34
C GLU A 74 -7.26 -11.31 -7.70
N ALA A 75 -8.37 -11.60 -8.39
CA ALA A 75 -9.41 -12.48 -7.85
C ALA A 75 -8.85 -13.88 -7.54
N SER A 76 -7.96 -14.39 -8.38
CA SER A 76 -7.25 -15.66 -8.16
C SER A 76 -6.38 -15.62 -6.90
N LEU A 77 -5.60 -14.55 -6.73
CA LEU A 77 -4.73 -14.38 -5.58
C LEU A 77 -5.51 -14.16 -4.27
N ARG A 78 -6.62 -13.41 -4.30
CA ARG A 78 -7.53 -13.27 -3.16
C ARG A 78 -8.09 -14.62 -2.71
N ARG A 79 -8.44 -15.52 -3.63
CA ARG A 79 -8.88 -16.88 -3.29
C ARG A 79 -7.75 -17.73 -2.71
N ARG A 80 -6.56 -17.65 -3.32
CA ARG A 80 -5.34 -18.37 -2.87
C ARG A 80 -4.96 -17.98 -1.44
N TYR A 81 -4.93 -16.68 -1.16
CA TYR A 81 -4.49 -16.10 0.11
C TYR A 81 -5.64 -15.70 1.05
N ARG A 82 -6.84 -16.26 0.89
CA ARG A 82 -8.04 -15.91 1.69
C ARG A 82 -7.88 -16.04 3.21
N ARG A 83 -6.87 -16.80 3.68
CA ARG A 83 -6.57 -17.02 5.11
C ARG A 83 -5.40 -16.15 5.60
N ASP A 84 -4.82 -15.33 4.74
CA ASP A 84 -3.77 -14.38 5.07
C ASP A 84 -4.38 -12.97 5.16
N PRO A 85 -4.57 -12.44 6.39
CA PRO A 85 -5.15 -11.11 6.57
C PRO A 85 -4.22 -9.99 6.07
N ALA A 86 -2.90 -10.21 6.00
CA ALA A 86 -1.98 -9.20 5.48
C ALA A 86 -2.15 -9.04 3.97
N VAL A 87 -2.29 -10.15 3.23
CA VAL A 87 -2.57 -10.12 1.79
C VAL A 87 -3.94 -9.53 1.50
N SER A 88 -4.97 -9.95 2.23
CA SER A 88 -6.35 -9.46 2.04
C SER A 88 -6.43 -7.94 2.24
N LYS A 89 -5.83 -7.43 3.32
CA LYS A 89 -5.76 -5.99 3.61
C LYS A 89 -4.95 -5.22 2.58
N ALA A 90 -3.93 -5.83 1.99
CA ALA A 90 -3.14 -5.19 0.94
C ALA A 90 -3.95 -4.97 -0.34
N PHE A 91 -4.75 -5.96 -0.78
CA PHE A 91 -5.65 -5.80 -1.92
C PHE A 91 -6.78 -4.81 -1.65
N GLU A 92 -7.41 -4.85 -0.46
CA GLU A 92 -8.44 -3.86 -0.08
C GLU A 92 -7.95 -2.41 -0.18
N ARG A 93 -6.74 -2.14 0.30
CA ARG A 93 -6.13 -0.81 0.21
C ARG A 93 -5.85 -0.39 -1.24
N ALA A 94 -5.45 -1.32 -2.09
CA ALA A 94 -5.20 -1.04 -3.50
C ALA A 94 -6.50 -0.73 -4.25
N SER A 95 -7.59 -1.44 -3.97
CA SER A 95 -8.90 -1.20 -4.58
C SER A 95 -9.55 0.11 -4.10
N ALA A 96 -9.36 0.49 -2.84
CA ALA A 96 -9.95 1.71 -2.27
C ALA A 96 -9.28 3.02 -2.73
N GLY A 97 -8.04 2.95 -3.25
CA GLY A 97 -7.30 4.11 -3.75
C GLY A 97 -7.37 4.32 -5.27
N GLY A 98 -8.11 3.48 -5.99
CA GLY A 98 -8.22 3.50 -7.45
C GLY A 98 -9.58 3.93 -7.99
N GLY A 99 -10.41 4.59 -7.17
CA GLY A 99 -11.72 5.13 -7.54
C GLY A 99 -11.72 6.65 -7.67
#